data_AF-A0A5K1DNF2-F1
#
_entry.id   AF-A0A5K1DNF2-F1
#
_cell.length_a   1.000
_cell.length_b   1.000
_cell.length_c   1.000
_cell.angle_alpha   90.00
_cell.angle_beta   90.00
_cell.angle_gamma   90.00
#
_symmetry.space_group_name_H-M   'P 1'
#
loop_
_entity.id
_entity.type
_entity.pdbx_description
1 polymer ?
#
loop_
_entity_poly.entity_id
_entity_poly.type
_entity_poly.pdbx_seq_one_letter_code
_entity_poly.pdbx_strand_id
1 'polypeptide(L)'
;DAQFTMGQTSNFAVAFWYPMDGKPWSGSQHYSANCNWMPLDIAQPSTSSATRLSSGHSNSEDAVNIFAILLSVAAFCISVFMAYWIKRSKAVPFTPIDHL
;
A
#
# COMPACT_ATOMS: atom_id res chain seq x y z
N ASP A 1 -27.25 18.79 4.93
CA ASP A 1 -26.51 17.65 5.46
C ASP A 1 -26.77 16.44 4.58
N ALA A 2 -25.78 15.59 4.35
CA ALA A 2 -25.91 14.39 3.52
C ALA A 2 -25.74 13.16 4.42
N GLN A 3 -26.78 12.33 4.48
CA GLN A 3 -26.77 11.12 5.31
C GLN A 3 -26.28 9.93 4.49
N PHE A 4 -25.39 9.16 5.08
CA PHE A 4 -24.79 8.00 4.46
C PHE A 4 -25.03 6.75 5.31
N THR A 5 -25.33 5.63 4.65
CA THR A 5 -25.59 4.34 5.31
C THR A 5 -24.42 3.38 5.10
N MET A 6 -23.92 2.79 6.18
CA MET A 6 -22.86 1.77 6.11
C MET A 6 -23.32 0.55 5.29
N GLY A 7 -22.43 0.00 4.48
CA GLY A 7 -22.72 -1.15 3.62
C GLY A 7 -23.58 -0.81 2.40
N GLN A 8 -23.81 0.47 2.10
CA GLN A 8 -24.54 0.93 0.92
C GLN A 8 -23.65 1.80 0.02
N THR A 9 -23.92 1.76 -1.28
CA THR A 9 -23.30 2.64 -2.28
C THR A 9 -24.07 3.96 -2.33
N SER A 10 -23.36 5.08 -2.22
CA SER A 10 -23.92 6.43 -2.39
C SER A 10 -23.29 7.13 -3.59
N ASN A 11 -23.93 8.15 -4.14
CA ASN A 11 -23.36 8.96 -5.21
C ASN A 11 -22.65 10.19 -4.64
N PHE A 12 -21.44 10.48 -5.13
CA PHE A 12 -20.70 11.69 -4.75
C PHE A 12 -20.05 12.36 -5.97
N ALA A 13 -19.81 13.66 -5.85
CA ALA A 13 -19.04 14.46 -6.79
C ALA A 13 -18.12 15.39 -6.00
N VAL A 14 -17.01 15.80 -6.60
CA VAL A 14 -15.98 16.61 -5.93
C VAL A 14 -15.65 17.83 -6.78
N ALA A 15 -15.33 18.93 -6.12
CA ALA A 15 -14.83 20.15 -6.74
C ALA A 15 -13.63 20.68 -5.96
N PHE A 16 -12.63 21.16 -6.69
CA PHE A 16 -11.43 21.77 -6.16
C PHE A 16 -11.41 23.23 -6.55
N TRP A 17 -11.21 24.12 -5.58
CA TRP A 17 -10.92 25.54 -5.83
C TRP A 17 -9.44 25.77 -5.59
N TYR A 18 -8.78 26.50 -6.48
CA TYR A 18 -7.36 26.81 -6.34
C TYR A 18 -7.03 28.22 -6.85
N PRO A 19 -6.11 28.94 -6.19
CA PRO A 19 -5.62 30.20 -6.71
C PRO A 19 -4.71 29.97 -7.93
N MET A 20 -4.72 30.90 -8.87
CA MET A 20 -3.76 30.95 -9.97
C MET A 20 -2.87 32.18 -9.86
N ASP A 21 -1.70 32.12 -10.49
CA ASP A 21 -0.78 33.26 -10.67
C ASP A 21 -0.34 33.93 -9.35
N GLY A 22 -0.29 33.18 -8.25
CA GLY A 22 0.09 33.70 -6.93
C GLY A 22 -0.90 34.70 -6.34
N LYS A 23 -2.12 34.79 -6.87
CA LYS A 23 -3.16 35.69 -6.35
C LYS A 23 -3.86 35.08 -5.13
N PRO A 24 -4.36 35.90 -4.19
CA PRO A 24 -5.17 35.41 -3.08
C PRO A 24 -6.48 34.79 -3.59
N TRP A 25 -6.95 33.78 -2.84
CA TRP A 25 -8.19 33.06 -3.14
C TRP A 25 -9.40 34.00 -3.12
N SER A 26 -10.31 33.83 -4.06
CA SER A 26 -11.61 34.50 -4.11
C SER A 26 -12.69 33.45 -4.35
N GLY A 27 -13.85 33.59 -3.70
CA GLY A 27 -14.90 32.56 -3.71
C GLY A 27 -15.50 32.26 -5.10
N SER A 28 -15.30 33.14 -6.08
CA SER A 28 -15.72 32.95 -7.48
C SER A 28 -14.57 32.57 -8.43
N GLN A 29 -13.34 32.41 -7.93
CA GLN A 29 -12.20 32.02 -8.75
C GLN A 29 -12.27 30.55 -9.18
N HIS A 30 -11.37 30.23 -10.10
CA HIS A 30 -11.19 28.96 -10.77
C HIS A 30 -11.43 27.74 -9.89
N TYR A 31 -12.22 26.83 -10.44
CA TYR A 31 -12.47 25.53 -9.87
C TYR A 31 -12.39 24.46 -10.95
N SER A 32 -12.03 23.26 -10.53
CA SER A 32 -12.17 22.05 -11.33
C SER A 32 -13.17 21.15 -10.60
N ALA A 33 -14.29 20.85 -11.23
CA ALA A 33 -15.30 19.96 -10.69
C ALA A 33 -15.41 18.69 -11.55
N ASN A 34 -15.60 17.56 -10.89
CA ASN A 34 -16.14 16.40 -11.58
C ASN A 34 -17.64 16.59 -11.75
N CYS A 35 -18.11 16.63 -13.00
CA CYS A 35 -19.53 16.76 -13.32
C CYS A 35 -20.27 15.42 -13.30
N ASN A 36 -19.54 14.30 -13.14
CA ASN A 36 -20.12 12.98 -13.11
C ASN A 36 -20.27 12.50 -11.67
N TRP A 37 -21.42 11.89 -11.39
CA TRP A 37 -21.62 11.14 -10.16
C TRP A 37 -20.71 9.92 -10.15
N MET A 38 -19.96 9.74 -9.06
CA MET A 38 -19.14 8.57 -8.81
C MET A 38 -19.74 7.76 -7.66
N PRO A 39 -19.65 6.42 -7.68
CA PRO A 39 -20.08 5.59 -6.57
C PRO A 39 -19.09 5.70 -5.39
N LEU A 40 -19.62 5.89 -4.19
CA LEU A 40 -18.93 5.86 -2.91
C LEU A 40 -19.47 4.68 -2.09
N ASP A 41 -18.65 3.65 -1.90
CA ASP A 41 -18.97 2.52 -1.06
C ASP A 41 -18.49 2.74 0.36
N ILE A 42 -19.43 2.75 1.31
CA ILE A 42 -19.11 2.99 2.71
C ILE A 42 -18.97 1.63 3.38
N ALA A 43 -17.71 1.25 3.62
CA ALA A 43 -17.39 -0.03 4.19
C ALA A 43 -18.04 -0.20 5.58
N GLN A 44 -18.87 -1.22 5.72
CA GLN A 44 -19.31 -1.67 7.04
C GLN A 44 -18.11 -2.33 7.75
N PRO A 45 -17.81 -2.03 9.02
CA PRO A 45 -16.81 -2.77 9.76
C PRO A 45 -17.25 -4.22 9.86
N SER A 46 -16.59 -5.09 9.10
CA SER A 46 -16.61 -6.51 9.38
C SER A 46 -15.53 -6.76 10.43
N THR A 47 -15.77 -7.69 11.35
CA THR A 47 -14.80 -8.22 12.33
C THR A 47 -13.57 -8.90 11.68
N SER A 48 -13.37 -8.70 10.37
CA SER A 48 -12.40 -9.33 9.49
C SER A 48 -11.71 -8.31 8.57
N SER A 49 -11.44 -7.10 9.07
CA SER A 49 -10.66 -6.07 8.37
C SER A 49 -9.20 -6.45 8.13
N ALA A 50 -8.76 -7.66 8.49
CA ALA A 50 -7.48 -8.23 8.08
C ALA A 50 -7.52 -8.91 6.68
N THR A 51 -8.68 -9.06 6.03
CA THR A 51 -8.80 -9.88 4.80
C THR A 51 -9.33 -9.15 3.55
N ARG A 52 -9.74 -7.88 3.65
CA ARG A 52 -10.25 -7.09 2.50
C ARG A 52 -9.15 -6.37 1.69
N LEU A 53 -8.04 -7.05 1.43
CA LEU A 53 -7.14 -6.74 0.31
C LEU A 53 -7.52 -7.53 -0.96
N SER A 54 -8.60 -8.29 -0.94
CA SER A 54 -8.98 -9.18 -2.04
C SER A 54 -10.50 -9.21 -2.18
N SER A 55 -11.06 -8.19 -2.83
CA SER A 55 -12.33 -8.38 -3.55
C SER A 55 -12.64 -7.13 -4.38
N GLY A 56 -12.16 -7.11 -5.63
CA GLY A 56 -12.91 -6.44 -6.69
C GLY A 56 -12.16 -5.76 -7.82
N HIS A 57 -11.41 -6.49 -8.68
CA HIS A 57 -11.46 -6.20 -10.12
C HIS A 57 -10.95 -7.35 -11.01
N SER A 58 -11.88 -7.91 -11.81
CA SER A 58 -11.69 -8.58 -13.11
C SER A 58 -10.35 -9.23 -13.45
N ASN A 59 -10.27 -10.56 -13.39
CA ASN A 59 -9.48 -11.48 -14.24
C ASN A 59 -7.98 -11.18 -14.55
N SER A 60 -7.36 -10.18 -13.92
CA SER A 60 -5.99 -9.71 -14.19
C SER A 60 -5.15 -9.52 -12.91
N GLU A 61 -5.74 -9.72 -11.73
CA GLU A 61 -5.06 -9.51 -10.43
C GLU A 61 -4.52 -10.81 -9.79
N ASP A 62 -4.94 -11.98 -10.28
CA ASP A 62 -4.47 -13.28 -9.77
C ASP A 62 -2.97 -13.53 -10.05
N ALA A 63 -2.44 -12.93 -11.13
CA ALA A 63 -1.02 -13.07 -11.48
C ALA A 63 -0.11 -12.36 -10.47
N VAL A 64 -0.51 -11.21 -9.94
CA VAL A 64 0.32 -10.39 -9.03
C VAL A 64 0.47 -11.06 -7.66
N ASN A 65 -0.58 -11.76 -7.20
CA ASN A 65 -0.56 -12.45 -5.91
C ASN A 65 0.43 -13.63 -5.87
N ILE A 66 0.57 -14.38 -6.97
CA ILE A 66 1.48 -15.54 -7.02
C ILE A 66 2.95 -15.08 -6.99
N PHE A 67 3.30 -14.00 -7.71
CA PHE A 67 4.66 -13.46 -7.67
C PHE A 67 5.04 -12.94 -6.27
N ALA A 68 4.11 -12.31 -5.57
CA ALA A 68 4.34 -11.85 -4.19
C ALA A 68 4.63 -13.03 -3.24
N ILE A 69 3.88 -14.12 -3.36
CA ILE A 69 4.10 -15.35 -2.57
C ILE A 69 5.46 -15.97 -2.91
N LEU A 70 5.79 -16.11 -4.20
CA LEU A 70 7.08 -16.66 -4.64
C LEU A 70 8.27 -15.82 -4.14
N LEU A 71 8.18 -14.48 -4.26
CA LEU A 71 9.20 -13.57 -3.77
C LEU A 71 9.35 -13.62 -2.24
N SER A 72 8.24 -13.73 -1.51
CA SER A 72 8.24 -13.88 -0.05
C SER A 72 8.96 -15.17 0.40
N VAL A 73 8.65 -16.30 -0.25
CA VAL A 73 9.31 -17.58 0.03
C VAL A 73 10.80 -17.52 -0.32
N ALA A 74 11.16 -16.94 -1.47
CA ALA A 74 12.55 -16.78 -1.87
C ALA A 74 13.35 -15.91 -0.88
N ALA A 75 12.78 -14.78 -0.45
CA ALA A 75 13.40 -13.89 0.53
C ALA A 75 13.61 -14.59 1.88
N PHE A 76 12.63 -15.39 2.33
CA PHE A 76 12.74 -16.19 3.54
C PHE A 76 13.87 -17.22 3.46
N CYS A 77 13.98 -17.95 2.35
CA CYS A 77 15.07 -18.91 2.13
C CYS A 77 16.46 -18.25 2.16
N ILE A 78 16.61 -17.09 1.51
CA ILE A 78 17.88 -16.35 1.49
C ILE A 78 18.27 -15.87 2.89
N SER A 79 17.31 -15.40 3.68
CA SER A 79 17.54 -14.96 5.06
C SER A 79 18.10 -16.09 5.93
N VAL A 80 17.47 -17.28 5.88
CA VAL A 80 17.94 -18.46 6.61
C VAL A 80 19.33 -18.89 6.14
N PHE A 81 19.58 -18.85 4.82
CA PHE A 81 20.88 -19.20 4.26
C PHE A 81 22.00 -18.27 4.73
N MET A 82 21.78 -16.95 4.70
CA MET A 82 22.77 -15.97 5.17
C MET A 82 23.05 -16.13 6.67
N ALA A 83 22.01 -16.34 7.47
CA ALA A 83 22.16 -16.60 8.90
C ALA A 83 22.99 -17.88 9.17
N TYR A 84 22.77 -18.94 8.39
CA TYR A 84 23.57 -20.16 8.46
C TYR A 84 25.01 -19.95 7.99
N TRP A 85 25.21 -19.22 6.89
CA TRP A 85 26.53 -18.95 6.32
C TRP A 85 27.41 -18.14 7.27
N ILE A 86 26.86 -17.07 7.87
CA ILE A 86 27.57 -16.24 8.86
C ILE A 86 27.99 -17.07 10.07
N LYS A 87 27.11 -17.98 10.54
CA LYS A 87 27.46 -18.89 11.64
C LYS A 87 28.62 -19.83 11.25
N ARG A 88 28.66 -20.28 10.00
CA ARG A 88 29.71 -21.19 9.50
C ARG A 88 31.03 -20.47 9.17
N SER A 89 30.99 -19.22 8.75
CA SER A 89 32.17 -18.44 8.35
C SER A 89 32.99 -17.90 9.52
N LYS A 90 32.57 -18.14 10.77
CA LYS A 90 33.28 -17.70 11.99
C LYS A 90 34.55 -18.51 12.32
N ALA A 91 34.97 -19.45 11.47
CA ALA A 91 36.20 -20.20 11.67
C ALA A 91 37.40 -19.50 11.01
N VAL A 92 37.85 -18.37 11.59
CA VAL A 92 39.18 -17.83 11.29
C VAL A 92 40.10 -18.25 12.43
N PRO A 93 41.10 -19.12 12.19
CA PRO A 93 42.02 -19.53 13.23
C PRO A 93 42.87 -18.33 13.66
N PHE A 94 42.92 -18.09 14.98
CA PHE A 94 43.81 -17.10 15.57
C PHE A 94 45.26 -17.49 15.27
N THR A 95 46.03 -16.56 14.70
CA THR A 95 47.50 -16.65 14.61
C THR A 95 48.07 -15.74 15.70
N PRO A 96 48.62 -16.29 16.80
CA PRO A 96 49.28 -15.48 17.83
C PRO A 96 50.52 -14.78 17.24
N ILE A 97 50.67 -13.49 17.49
CA ILE A 97 51.91 -12.76 17.20
C ILE A 97 52.79 -12.89 18.44
N ASP A 98 53.62 -13.93 18.47
CA ASP A 98 54.57 -14.19 19.55
C ASP A 98 55.97 -13.66 19.22
N HIS A 99 56.12 -12.39 18.81
CA HIS A 99 57.45 -11.79 18.67
C HIS A 99 57.39 -10.27 18.47
N LEU A 100 57.46 -9.51 19.58
CA LEU A 100 58.06 -8.19 19.69
C LEU A 100 58.70 -8.04 21.08
#